data_AF-A0A2T0U5R5-F1
#
_entry.id   AF-A0A2T0U5R5-F1
#
_cell.length_a   1.000
_cell.length_b   1.000
_cell.length_c   1.000
_cell.angle_alpha   90.00
_cell.angle_beta   90.00
_cell.angle_gamma   90.00
#
_symmetry.space_group_name_H-M   'P 1'
#
loop_
_entity.id
_entity.type
_entity.pdbx_description
1 polymer ?
#
loop_
_entity_poly.entity_id
_entity_poly.type
_entity_poly.pdbx_seq_one_letter_code
_entity_poly.pdbx_strand_id
1 'polypeptide(L)' 'MALTFLNIGTSEVVILLVIVLLMVIAIGHYGRNTILGYWGSIIVAILASPLVAFIVVFMLRRKKEGHFSQSR' A
#
# COMPACT_ATOMS: atom_id res chain seq x y z
N MET A 1 -19.61 -23.37 9.21
CA MET A 1 -18.49 -23.09 8.29
C MET A 1 -18.51 -21.65 7.76
N ALA A 2 -19.66 -21.07 7.37
CA ALA A 2 -19.72 -19.68 6.89
C ALA A 2 -19.33 -18.61 7.94
N LEU A 3 -19.66 -18.81 9.22
CA LEU A 3 -19.30 -17.87 10.30
C LEU A 3 -17.79 -17.77 10.59
N THR A 4 -17.01 -18.83 10.32
CA THR A 4 -15.56 -18.83 10.60
C THR A 4 -14.77 -18.03 9.57
N PHE A 5 -15.22 -18.02 8.30
CA PHE A 5 -14.65 -17.15 7.25
C PHE A 5 -14.95 -15.67 7.49
N LEU A 6 -16.10 -15.37 8.13
CA LEU A 6 -16.56 -14.01 8.41
C LEU A 6 -15.92 -13.42 9.67
N ASN A 7 -15.26 -14.20 10.52
CA ASN A 7 -14.72 -13.67 11.78
C ASN A 7 -13.21 -13.38 11.70
N ILE A 8 -12.44 -14.18 10.96
CA ILE A 8 -10.98 -13.95 10.81
C ILE A 8 -10.74 -12.96 9.65
N GLY A 9 -11.22 -13.31 8.45
CA GLY A 9 -11.01 -12.49 7.25
C GLY A 9 -11.68 -11.13 7.29
N THR A 10 -12.86 -11.01 7.91
CA THR A 10 -13.58 -9.73 7.94
C THR A 10 -12.95 -8.75 8.92
N SER A 11 -12.47 -9.19 10.10
CA SER A 11 -11.78 -8.29 11.02
C SER A 11 -10.48 -7.75 10.43
N GLU A 12 -9.73 -8.59 9.71
CA GLU A 12 -8.48 -8.20 9.06
C GLU A 12 -8.73 -7.19 7.94
N VAL A 13 -9.75 -7.42 7.11
CA VAL A 13 -10.16 -6.49 6.05
C VAL A 13 -10.61 -5.15 6.64
N VAL A 14 -11.38 -5.16 7.73
CA VAL A 14 -11.83 -3.93 8.41
C VAL A 14 -10.63 -3.17 8.97
N ILE A 15 -9.69 -3.84 9.64
CA ILE A 15 -8.47 -3.21 10.17
C ILE A 15 -7.64 -2.60 9.04
N LEU A 16 -7.41 -3.34 7.95
CA LEU A 16 -6.69 -2.84 6.79
C LEU A 16 -7.38 -1.62 6.17
N LEU A 17 -8.72 -1.65 6.06
CA LEU A 17 -9.50 -0.53 5.53
C LEU A 17 -9.34 0.72 6.41
N VAL A 18 -9.38 0.57 7.74
CA VAL A 18 -9.17 1.69 8.68
C VAL A 18 -7.75 2.26 8.53
N ILE A 19 -6.73 1.41 8.44
CA ILE A 19 -5.33 1.85 8.27
C ILE A 19 -5.17 2.63 6.95
N VAL A 20 -5.75 2.11 5.86
CA VAL A 20 -5.69 2.77 4.55
C VAL A 20 -6.41 4.14 4.61
N LEU A 21 -7.58 4.21 5.26
CA LEU A 21 -8.31 5.47 5.42
C LEU A 21 -7.47 6.51 6.19
N LEU A 22 -6.85 6.11 7.30
CA LEU A 22 -5.98 6.97 8.09
C LEU A 22 -4.78 7.47 7.28
N MET A 23 -4.17 6.59 6.47
CA MET A 23 -3.07 6.98 5.58
C MET A 23 -3.51 7.99 4.52
N VAL A 24 -4.66 7.79 3.87
CA VAL A 24 -5.18 8.73 2.86
C VAL A 24 -5.43 10.11 3.47
N ILE A 25 -6.03 10.16 4.66
CA ILE A 25 -6.26 11.41 5.39
C ILE A 25 -4.93 12.07 5.75
N ALA A 26 -3.95 11.30 6.23
CA ALA A 26 -2.62 11.82 6.56
C ALA A 26 -1.94 12.41 5.31
N ILE A 27 -1.99 11.71 4.17
CA ILE A 27 -1.43 12.19 2.90
C ILE A 27 -2.12 13.49 2.47
N GLY A 28 -3.44 13.58 2.57
CA GLY A 28 -4.17 14.81 2.30
C GLY A 28 -3.71 15.95 3.21
N HIS A 29 -3.56 15.69 4.51
CA HIS A 29 -3.06 16.68 5.48
C HIS A 29 -1.64 17.16 5.17
N TYR A 30 -0.71 16.24 4.86
CA TYR A 30 0.66 16.59 4.45
C TYR A 30 0.66 17.34 3.10
N GLY A 31 -0.20 16.90 2.18
CA GLY A 31 -0.36 17.47 0.85
C GLY A 31 -0.99 18.86 0.81
N ARG A 32 -1.73 19.25 1.86
CA ARG A 32 -2.48 20.51 1.94
C ARG A 32 -1.61 21.74 1.69
N ASN A 33 -0.35 21.71 2.13
CA ASN A 33 0.59 22.83 1.99
C ASN A 33 1.43 22.76 0.72
N THR A 34 1.15 21.81 -0.18
CA THR A 34 1.85 21.66 -1.46
C THR A 34 1.06 22.32 -2.60
N ILE A 35 1.70 22.48 -3.76
CA ILE A 35 1.08 23.00 -5.00
C ILE A 35 -0.18 22.21 -5.41
N LEU A 36 -0.23 20.92 -5.09
CA LEU A 36 -1.35 20.04 -5.43
C LEU A 36 -2.54 20.22 -4.47
N GLY A 37 -2.31 20.78 -3.29
CA GLY A 37 -3.30 20.89 -2.22
C GLY A 37 -3.81 19.54 -1.71
N TYR A 38 -4.79 19.60 -0.81
CA TYR A 38 -5.32 18.42 -0.11
C TYR A 38 -5.83 17.34 -1.07
N TRP A 39 -6.72 17.72 -1.99
CA TRP A 39 -7.35 16.79 -2.94
C TRP A 39 -6.38 16.31 -4.03
N GLY A 40 -5.49 17.18 -4.53
CA GLY A 40 -4.51 16.79 -5.54
C GLY A 40 -3.52 15.77 -5.00
N SER A 41 -3.07 15.91 -3.75
CA SER A 41 -2.19 14.92 -3.12
C SER A 41 -2.86 13.56 -2.90
N ILE A 42 -4.15 13.54 -2.56
CA ILE A 42 -4.92 12.29 -2.44
C ILE A 42 -5.02 11.59 -3.81
N ILE A 43 -5.37 12.31 -4.86
CA ILE A 43 -5.51 11.75 -6.22
C ILE A 43 -4.18 11.18 -6.68
N VAL A 44 -3.09 11.93 -6.52
CA VAL A 44 -1.74 11.46 -6.88
C VAL A 44 -1.37 10.21 -6.10
N ALA A 45 -1.67 10.14 -4.80
CA ALA A 45 -1.37 8.96 -4.00
C ALA A 45 -2.13 7.72 -4.48
N ILE A 46 -3.42 7.85 -4.82
CA ILE A 46 -4.21 6.73 -5.36
C ILE A 46 -3.63 6.26 -6.70
N LEU A 47 -3.26 7.16 -7.59
CA LEU A 47 -2.72 6.82 -8.91
C LEU A 47 -1.27 6.31 -8.86
N ALA A 48 -0.46 6.81 -7.92
CA ALA A 48 0.94 6.42 -7.77
C ALA A 48 1.11 5.13 -6.95
N SER A 49 0.15 4.78 -6.08
CA SER A 49 0.24 3.58 -5.23
C SER A 49 0.50 2.29 -6.01
N PRO A 50 -0.18 1.98 -7.14
CA PRO A 50 0.12 0.80 -7.94
C PRO A 50 1.54 0.80 -8.51
N LEU A 51 2.03 1.96 -8.94
CA LEU A 51 3.38 2.12 -9.49
C LEU A 51 4.44 1.86 -8.40
N VAL A 52 4.24 2.43 -7.21
CA VAL A 52 5.12 2.21 -6.05
C VAL A 52 5.12 0.73 -5.64
N ALA A 53 3.94 0.10 -5.57
CA ALA A 53 3.82 -1.31 -5.27
C ALA A 53 4.57 -2.19 -6.29
N PHE A 54 4.46 -1.86 -7.58
CA PHE A 54 5.19 -2.54 -8.64
C PHE A 54 6.71 -2.42 -8.46
N ILE A 55 7.22 -1.22 -8.19
CA ILE A 55 8.65 -0.98 -7.95
C ILE A 55 9.15 -1.79 -6.74
N VAL A 56 8.40 -1.79 -5.63
CA VAL A 56 8.75 -2.55 -4.42
C VAL A 56 8.82 -4.04 -4.71
N VAL A 57 7.79 -4.61 -5.37
CA VAL A 57 7.78 -6.03 -5.73
C VAL A 57 8.93 -6.37 -6.67
N PHE A 58 9.22 -5.51 -7.65
CA PHE A 58 10.33 -5.69 -8.57
C PHE A 58 11.69 -5.70 -7.85
N MET A 59 11.93 -4.76 -6.93
CA MET A 59 13.16 -4.73 -6.11
C MET A 59 13.30 -5.98 -5.25
N LEU A 60 12.21 -6.44 -4.61
CA LEU A 60 12.21 -7.66 -3.80
C LEU A 60 12.52 -8.90 -4.64
N ARG A 61 12.01 -8.97 -5.87
CA ARG A 61 12.30 -10.08 -6.81
C ARG A 61 13.76 -10.09 -7.24
N ARG A 62 14.34 -8.94 -7.62
CA ARG A 62 15.76 -8.87 -8.00
C ARG A 62 16.71 -9.28 -6.88
N LYS A 63 16.39 -8.94 -5.62
CA LYS A 63 17.20 -9.37 -4.47
C LYS A 63 17.23 -10.90 -4.32
N LYS A 64 16.14 -11.58 -4.66
CA LYS A 64 16.02 -13.04 -4.57
C LYS A 64 16.87 -13.76 -5.63
N GLU A 65 16.98 -13.17 -6.82
CA GLU A 65 17.78 -13.72 -7.93
C GLU A 65 19.30 -13.56 -7.70
N GLY A 66 19.73 -12.46 -7.09
CA GLY A 66 21.15 -12.23 -6.74
C GLY A 66 21.72 -13.23 -5.73
N HIS A 67 20.90 -13.79 -4.84
CA HIS A 67 21.33 -14.79 -3.85
C HIS A 67 21.36 -16.24 -4.40
N PHE A 68 20.71 -16.53 -5.53
CA PHE A 68 20.69 -17.88 -6.11
C PHE A 68 21.88 -18.14 -7.05
N SER A 69 22.60 -17.09 -7.46
CA SER A 69 23.73 -17.19 -8.39
C SER A 69 25.10 -17.39 -7.71
N GLN A 70 25.19 -17.35 -6.38
CA GLN A 70 26.46 -17.57 -5.65
C GLN A 70 26.59 -18.96 -5.01
N SER A 71 25.68 -19.90 -5.31
CA SER A 71 25.68 -21.27 -4.78
C SER A 71 25.92 -22.33 -5.86
N ARG A 72 26.60 -21.99 -6.95
CA ARG A 72 27.08 -22.97 -7.94
C ARG A 72 28.55 -22.74 -8.22
#